data_AF-F2TY95-F1
#
_entry.id   AF-F2TY95-F1
#
_cell.length_a   1.000
_cell.length_b   1.000
_cell.length_c   1.000
_cell.angle_alpha   90.00
_cell.angle_beta   90.00
_cell.angle_gamma   90.00
#
_symmetry.space_group_name_H-M   'P 1'
#
loop_
_entity.id
_entity.type
_entity.pdbx_description
1 polymer ?
#
loop_
_entity_poly.entity_id
_entity_poly.type
_entity_poly.pdbx_seq_one_letter_code
_entity_poly.pdbx_strand_id
1 'polypeptide(L)'
;MCACVCVCLCMSLYVCLYVCVCRFKCLRGLISLSTAHEPSWNIQTVLQLKRVERAGWVRRKVPRPESVADHSFMMAAIAFAVPDTSQLDRTTCIQMAVVHDIAECIVGDITPHDGISKADKSQREQRHLPLPTRVTRCAAPPRRLLLLLLLLLLLLLLLLLLLFKLLLLLLF
;
A
#
# COMPACT_ATOMS: atom_id res chain seq x y z
N MET A 1 -17.66 -7.72 -9.93
CA MET A 1 -16.25 -8.15 -9.86
C MET A 1 -15.29 -7.14 -10.50
N CYS A 2 -15.55 -6.64 -11.71
CA CYS A 2 -14.62 -5.77 -12.45
C CYS A 2 -14.29 -4.43 -11.77
N ALA A 3 -15.27 -3.75 -11.15
CA ALA A 3 -15.05 -2.45 -10.51
C ALA A 3 -14.20 -2.50 -9.24
N CYS A 4 -14.35 -3.52 -8.37
CA CYS A 4 -13.52 -3.64 -7.16
C CYS A 4 -12.06 -3.94 -7.51
N VAL A 5 -11.81 -4.82 -8.48
CA VAL A 5 -10.45 -5.14 -8.94
C VAL A 5 -9.79 -3.91 -9.56
N CYS A 6 -10.52 -3.11 -10.33
CA CYS A 6 -10.00 -1.89 -10.95
C CYS A 6 -9.65 -0.80 -9.90
N VAL A 7 -10.48 -0.63 -8.86
CA VAL A 7 -10.17 0.31 -7.76
C VAL A 7 -9.02 -0.21 -6.89
N CYS A 8 -8.95 -1.51 -6.59
CA CYS A 8 -7.81 -2.13 -5.91
C CYS A 8 -6.51 -1.93 -6.71
N LEU A 9 -6.50 -2.18 -8.02
CA LEU A 9 -5.32 -1.95 -8.85
C LEU A 9 -4.92 -0.48 -8.89
N CYS A 10 -5.87 0.45 -9.04
CA CYS A 10 -5.58 1.88 -9.11
C CYS A 10 -5.06 2.43 -7.76
N MET A 11 -5.65 2.01 -6.64
CA MET A 11 -5.19 2.38 -5.30
C MET A 11 -3.87 1.71 -4.95
N SER A 12 -3.67 0.44 -5.30
CA SER A 12 -2.40 -0.28 -5.08
C SER A 12 -1.28 0.24 -5.98
N LEU A 13 -1.55 0.66 -7.21
CA LEU A 13 -0.59 1.35 -8.08
C LEU A 13 -0.25 2.73 -7.52
N TYR A 14 -1.25 3.49 -7.07
CA TYR A 14 -1.03 4.79 -6.43
C TYR A 14 -0.22 4.67 -5.13
N VAL A 15 -0.54 3.69 -4.28
CA VAL A 15 0.20 3.43 -3.04
C VAL A 15 1.59 2.87 -3.36
N CYS A 16 1.76 2.01 -4.36
CA CYS A 16 3.08 1.51 -4.75
C CYS A 16 3.97 2.66 -5.28
N LEU A 17 3.44 3.51 -6.16
CA LEU A 17 4.15 4.70 -6.65
C LEU A 17 4.39 5.72 -5.54
N TYR A 18 3.41 5.97 -4.66
CA TYR A 18 3.54 6.92 -3.56
C TYR A 18 4.47 6.42 -2.46
N VAL A 19 4.42 5.15 -2.08
CA VAL A 19 5.28 4.51 -1.07
C VAL A 19 6.70 4.36 -1.60
N CYS A 20 6.88 3.90 -2.85
CA CYS A 20 8.21 3.84 -3.45
C CYS A 20 8.79 5.24 -3.70
N VAL A 21 8.01 6.27 -4.04
CA VAL A 21 8.56 7.64 -4.21
C VAL A 21 8.78 8.38 -2.88
N CYS A 22 7.93 8.19 -1.86
CA CYS A 22 7.98 8.98 -0.62
C CYS A 22 8.78 8.35 0.54
N ARG A 23 9.20 7.08 0.46
CA ARG A 23 9.94 6.41 1.55
C ARG A 23 11.38 6.02 1.21
N PHE A 24 11.91 6.45 0.08
CA PHE A 24 13.09 5.85 -0.55
C PHE A 24 14.48 6.25 -0.05
N LYS A 25 14.62 6.87 1.12
CA LYS A 25 15.95 7.05 1.74
C LYS A 25 15.95 6.54 3.17
N CYS A 26 16.08 5.22 3.33
CA CYS A 26 16.92 4.58 4.34
C CYS A 26 16.54 3.10 4.50
N LEU A 27 17.30 2.23 3.83
CA LEU A 27 17.48 0.85 4.28
C LEU A 27 18.98 0.55 4.44
N ARG A 28 19.74 1.49 5.01
CA ARG A 28 21.10 1.23 5.49
C ARG A 28 21.07 1.19 7.01
N GLY A 29 21.17 -0.02 7.57
CA GLY A 29 21.23 -0.23 9.02
C GLY A 29 20.90 -1.68 9.36
N LEU A 30 21.89 -2.56 9.17
CA LEU A 30 21.85 -3.94 9.64
C LEU A 30 21.78 -3.97 11.18
N ILE A 31 20.78 -4.71 11.67
CA ILE A 31 20.77 -5.58 12.86
C ILE A 31 21.63 -5.09 14.04
N SER A 32 21.02 -4.33 14.94
CA SER A 32 21.40 -4.32 16.36
C SER A 32 20.34 -5.12 17.11
N LEU A 33 20.70 -6.34 17.50
CA LEU A 33 19.90 -7.19 18.39
C LEU A 33 19.99 -6.60 19.80
N SER A 34 19.04 -5.72 20.18
CA SER A 34 18.80 -5.43 21.60
C SER A 34 17.77 -6.41 22.14
N THR A 35 18.23 -7.39 22.90
CA THR A 35 17.45 -8.32 23.69
C THR A 35 16.73 -7.59 24.82
N ALA A 36 15.44 -7.29 24.66
CA ALA A 36 14.59 -6.93 25.81
C ALA A 36 13.13 -7.36 25.67
N HIS A 37 12.68 -7.75 24.48
CA HIS A 37 11.35 -8.32 24.28
C HIS A 37 11.40 -9.25 23.07
N GLU A 38 10.99 -10.52 23.23
CA GLU A 38 10.67 -11.37 22.08
C GLU A 38 9.65 -10.61 21.20
N PRO A 39 9.91 -10.45 19.89
CA PRO A 39 8.93 -9.84 19.01
C PRO A 39 7.66 -10.67 19.09
N SER A 40 6.52 -10.04 19.38
CA SER A 40 5.23 -10.74 19.47
C SER A 40 4.76 -11.33 18.12
N TRP A 41 5.49 -11.08 17.04
CA TRP A 41 5.20 -11.61 15.72
C TRP A 41 6.10 -12.83 15.44
N ASN A 42 5.49 -13.89 14.96
CA ASN A 42 6.17 -15.06 14.41
C ASN A 42 5.44 -15.48 13.12
N ILE A 43 5.92 -16.50 12.42
CA ILE A 43 5.27 -16.97 11.18
C ILE A 43 3.79 -17.32 11.42
N GLN A 44 3.43 -17.91 12.56
CA GLN A 44 2.04 -18.24 12.89
C GLN A 44 1.15 -16.99 13.04
N THR A 45 1.72 -15.90 13.57
CA THR A 45 1.04 -14.62 13.71
C THR A 45 0.90 -13.96 12.35
N VAL A 46 1.95 -13.96 11.52
CA VAL A 46 1.90 -13.44 10.14
C VAL A 46 0.85 -14.16 9.29
N LEU A 47 0.62 -15.46 9.51
CA LEU A 47 -0.46 -16.19 8.84
C LEU A 47 -1.85 -15.60 9.10
N GLN A 48 -2.05 -14.84 10.19
CA GLN A 48 -3.33 -14.15 10.44
C GLN A 48 -3.63 -13.09 9.39
N LEU A 49 -2.63 -12.54 8.68
CA LEU A 49 -2.88 -11.57 7.59
C LEU A 49 -3.77 -12.12 6.48
N LYS A 50 -3.84 -13.44 6.31
CA LYS A 50 -4.78 -14.10 5.37
C LYS A 50 -6.24 -14.02 5.83
N ARG A 51 -6.48 -13.69 7.10
CA ARG A 51 -7.81 -13.59 7.74
C ARG A 51 -8.17 -12.17 8.14
N VAL A 52 -7.21 -11.24 8.17
CA VAL A 52 -7.48 -9.82 8.36
C VAL A 52 -8.00 -9.26 7.04
N GLU A 53 -9.30 -9.02 6.97
CA GLU A 53 -9.92 -8.32 5.85
C GLU A 53 -9.56 -6.84 5.88
N ARG A 54 -9.38 -6.22 4.70
CA ARG A 54 -9.18 -4.77 4.62
C ARG A 54 -10.44 -4.04 5.08
N ALA A 55 -10.37 -3.40 6.23
CA ALA A 55 -11.48 -2.79 6.95
C ALA A 55 -12.16 -1.68 6.13
N GLY A 56 -11.42 -1.01 5.24
CA GLY A 56 -11.99 -0.07 4.28
C GLY A 56 -13.08 -0.71 3.40
N TRP A 57 -12.85 -1.93 2.90
CA TRP A 57 -13.81 -2.66 2.07
C TRP A 57 -14.97 -3.24 2.89
N VAL A 58 -14.67 -3.76 4.09
CA VAL A 58 -15.68 -4.24 5.05
C VAL A 58 -16.70 -3.13 5.34
N ARG A 59 -16.22 -1.92 5.67
CA ARG A 59 -17.08 -0.75 5.95
C ARG A 59 -17.94 -0.34 4.75
N ARG A 60 -17.45 -0.56 3.53
CA ARG A 60 -18.17 -0.30 2.28
C ARG A 60 -19.08 -1.45 1.86
N LYS A 61 -19.21 -2.50 2.70
CA LYS A 61 -20.04 -3.68 2.47
C LYS A 61 -19.71 -4.40 1.15
N VAL A 62 -18.44 -4.39 0.76
CA VAL A 62 -17.98 -5.15 -0.40
C VAL A 62 -18.03 -6.64 -0.06
N PRO A 63 -18.68 -7.49 -0.89
CA PRO A 63 -18.71 -8.92 -0.63
C PRO A 63 -17.33 -9.54 -0.86
N ARG A 64 -16.89 -10.40 0.07
CA ARG A 64 -15.55 -11.03 0.08
C ARG A 64 -14.42 -10.01 -0.11
N PRO A 65 -14.20 -9.11 0.87
CA PRO A 65 -13.06 -8.20 0.87
C PRO A 65 -11.73 -8.92 0.66
N GLU A 66 -10.77 -8.22 0.05
CA GLU A 66 -9.39 -8.71 0.03
C GLU A 66 -8.82 -8.77 1.46
N SER A 67 -7.94 -9.73 1.71
CA SER A 67 -7.15 -9.77 2.94
C SER A 67 -5.95 -8.83 2.87
N VAL A 68 -5.35 -8.50 4.02
CA VAL A 68 -4.11 -7.72 4.08
C VAL A 68 -2.95 -8.47 3.38
N ALA A 69 -2.98 -9.81 3.42
CA ALA A 69 -2.03 -10.63 2.67
C ALA A 69 -2.20 -10.48 1.15
N ASP A 70 -3.44 -10.48 0.63
CA ASP A 70 -3.72 -10.26 -0.80
C ASP A 70 -3.24 -8.88 -1.24
N HIS A 71 -3.51 -7.86 -0.42
CA HIS A 71 -3.07 -6.49 -0.65
C HIS A 71 -1.54 -6.38 -0.75
N SER A 72 -0.83 -6.94 0.22
CA SER A 72 0.64 -6.92 0.29
C SER A 72 1.28 -7.68 -0.87
N PHE A 73 0.71 -8.83 -1.25
CA PHE A 73 1.17 -9.60 -2.40
C PHE A 73 0.98 -8.82 -3.71
N MET A 74 -0.19 -8.21 -3.93
CA MET A 74 -0.45 -7.43 -5.14
C MET A 74 0.49 -6.22 -5.22
N MET A 75 0.78 -5.54 -4.12
CA MET A 75 1.77 -4.46 -4.09
C MET A 75 3.17 -4.93 -4.46
N ALA A 76 3.59 -6.10 -3.95
CA ALA A 76 4.89 -6.69 -4.29
C ALA A 76 4.96 -7.09 -5.78
N ALA A 77 3.89 -7.68 -6.31
CA ALA A 77 3.79 -8.05 -7.72
C ALA A 77 3.83 -6.82 -8.65
N ILE A 78 3.14 -5.73 -8.26
CA ILE A 78 3.21 -4.44 -8.96
C ILE A 78 4.63 -3.90 -8.92
N ALA A 79 5.26 -3.83 -7.74
CA ALA A 79 6.64 -3.36 -7.61
C ALA A 79 7.62 -4.15 -8.48
N PHE A 80 7.42 -5.46 -8.59
CA PHE A 80 8.20 -6.31 -9.48
C PHE A 80 7.98 -5.98 -10.97
N ALA A 81 6.73 -5.73 -11.39
CA ALA A 81 6.36 -5.48 -12.77
C ALA A 81 6.66 -4.04 -13.26
N VAL A 82 6.88 -3.08 -12.36
CA VAL A 82 7.20 -1.70 -12.75
C VAL A 82 8.54 -1.65 -13.51
N PRO A 83 8.57 -1.02 -14.71
CA PRO A 83 9.79 -0.85 -15.49
C PRO A 83 10.87 -0.11 -14.70
N ASP A 84 12.14 -0.47 -14.94
CA ASP A 84 13.32 0.07 -14.25
C ASP A 84 13.69 1.50 -14.71
N THR A 85 12.69 2.38 -14.69
CA THR A 85 12.77 3.77 -15.18
C THR A 85 12.94 4.77 -14.04
N SER A 86 12.93 4.28 -12.81
CA SER A 86 13.02 5.07 -11.59
C SER A 86 14.36 4.81 -10.90
N GLN A 87 14.91 5.80 -10.19
CA GLN A 87 16.10 5.61 -9.34
C GLN A 87 15.81 4.76 -8.07
N LEU A 88 14.79 3.90 -8.11
CA LEU A 88 14.27 3.15 -6.99
C LEU A 88 14.75 1.70 -7.12
N ASP A 89 15.33 1.16 -6.05
CA ASP A 89 15.69 -0.24 -5.96
C ASP A 89 14.43 -1.12 -5.87
N ARG A 90 14.12 -1.82 -6.96
CA ARG A 90 13.02 -2.76 -7.06
C ARG A 90 12.99 -3.77 -5.91
N THR A 91 14.15 -4.28 -5.49
CA THR A 91 14.25 -5.28 -4.42
C THR A 91 13.77 -4.70 -3.10
N THR A 92 14.24 -3.51 -2.75
CA THR A 92 13.79 -2.78 -1.56
C THR A 92 12.28 -2.47 -1.62
N CYS A 93 11.74 -2.05 -2.78
CA CYS A 93 10.30 -1.84 -2.94
C CYS A 93 9.48 -3.11 -2.67
N ILE A 94 9.90 -4.25 -3.23
CA ILE A 94 9.23 -5.55 -3.01
C ILE A 94 9.29 -5.94 -1.54
N GLN A 95 10.46 -5.86 -0.90
CA GLN A 95 10.62 -6.17 0.52
C GLN A 95 9.73 -5.29 1.40
N MET A 96 9.69 -3.98 1.12
CA MET A 96 8.81 -3.05 1.81
C MET A 96 7.33 -3.40 1.63
N ALA A 97 6.90 -3.69 0.40
CA ALA A 97 5.52 -4.07 0.12
C ALA A 97 5.08 -5.29 0.95
N VAL A 98 5.97 -6.27 1.12
CA VAL A 98 5.69 -7.47 1.94
C VAL A 98 5.56 -7.15 3.43
N VAL A 99 6.36 -6.22 3.97
CA VAL A 99 6.44 -6.00 5.44
C VAL A 99 5.67 -4.78 5.94
N HIS A 100 5.18 -3.90 5.06
CA HIS A 100 4.65 -2.60 5.48
C HIS A 100 3.43 -2.67 6.41
N ASP A 101 2.54 -3.62 6.17
CA ASP A 101 1.33 -3.88 6.96
C ASP A 101 1.50 -5.12 7.87
N ILE A 102 2.73 -5.61 8.10
CA ILE A 102 2.95 -6.85 8.88
C ILE A 102 2.40 -6.76 10.31
N ALA A 103 2.38 -5.56 10.91
CA ALA A 103 1.86 -5.34 12.25
C ALA A 103 0.34 -5.57 12.35
N GLU A 104 -0.39 -5.45 11.24
CA GLU A 104 -1.85 -5.65 11.19
C GLU A 104 -2.23 -7.09 11.53
N CYS A 105 -1.29 -8.03 11.51
CA CYS A 105 -1.50 -9.39 11.99
C CYS A 105 -1.81 -9.48 13.50
N ILE A 106 -1.47 -8.44 14.26
CA ILE A 106 -1.75 -8.31 15.69
C ILE A 106 -2.74 -7.17 15.94
N VAL A 107 -2.53 -6.00 15.32
CA VAL A 107 -3.32 -4.79 15.63
C VAL A 107 -4.61 -4.66 14.80
N GLY A 108 -4.75 -5.45 13.74
CA GLY A 108 -5.82 -5.33 12.74
C GLY A 108 -5.62 -4.16 11.77
N ASP A 109 -6.41 -4.12 10.69
CA ASP A 109 -6.40 -3.03 9.70
C ASP A 109 -7.15 -1.80 10.26
N ILE A 110 -6.39 -0.87 10.86
CA ILE A 110 -6.92 0.36 11.47
C ILE A 110 -7.14 1.43 10.38
N THR A 111 -8.39 1.87 10.27
CA THR A 111 -8.85 2.90 9.33
C THR A 111 -8.99 4.28 10.01
N PRO A 112 -9.07 5.37 9.23
CA PRO A 112 -9.36 6.71 9.77
C PRO A 112 -10.71 6.83 10.51
N HIS A 113 -11.62 5.87 10.33
CA HIS A 113 -12.93 5.84 10.96
C HIS A 113 -12.97 5.14 12.32
N ASP A 114 -11.84 4.58 12.77
CA ASP A 114 -11.74 3.87 14.06
C ASP A 114 -11.50 4.80 15.26
N GLY A 115 -11.45 6.13 15.03
CA GLY A 115 -11.24 7.11 16.10
C GLY A 115 -9.83 7.07 16.72
N ILE A 116 -8.91 6.31 16.13
CA ILE A 116 -7.52 6.19 16.57
C ILE A 116 -6.69 7.28 15.89
N SER A 117 -5.93 8.05 16.68
CA SER A 117 -5.07 9.08 16.13
C SER A 117 -3.94 8.46 15.28
N LYS A 118 -3.40 9.22 14.33
CA LYS A 118 -2.27 8.75 13.51
C LYS A 118 -1.04 8.39 14.37
N ALA A 119 -0.83 9.11 15.47
CA ALA A 119 0.27 8.84 16.40
C ALA A 119 0.06 7.51 17.12
N ASP A 120 -1.15 7.26 17.61
CA ASP A 120 -1.50 6.02 18.31
C ASP A 120 -1.46 4.82 17.36
N LYS A 121 -1.97 4.95 16.13
CA LYS A 121 -1.85 3.92 15.09
C LYS A 121 -0.38 3.56 14.88
N SER A 122 0.45 4.57 14.65
CA SER A 122 1.88 4.39 14.42
C SER A 122 2.59 3.76 15.61
N GLN A 123 2.21 4.11 16.84
CA GLN A 123 2.80 3.55 18.05
C GLN A 123 2.41 2.08 18.25
N ARG A 124 1.13 1.75 18.03
CA ARG A 124 0.62 0.37 18.09
C ARG A 124 1.34 -0.50 17.08
N GLU A 125 1.46 -0.04 15.84
CA GLU A 125 2.18 -0.76 14.79
C GLU A 125 3.64 -0.96 15.17
N GLN A 126 4.37 0.12 15.51
CA GLN A 126 5.80 0.05 15.82
C GLN A 126 6.16 -0.89 16.95
N ARG A 127 5.28 -1.08 17.95
CA ARG A 127 5.48 -2.03 19.05
C ARG A 127 5.59 -3.48 18.57
N HIS A 128 5.02 -3.78 17.41
CA HIS A 128 4.90 -5.14 16.88
C HIS A 128 5.74 -5.38 15.62
N LEU A 129 6.55 -4.41 15.17
CA LEU A 129 7.42 -4.59 14.00
C LEU A 129 8.72 -5.36 14.35
N PRO A 130 9.24 -6.19 13.41
CA PRO A 130 10.52 -6.91 13.54
C PRO A 130 11.76 -6.08 13.81
N LEU A 131 11.75 -4.83 13.34
CA LEU A 131 12.91 -3.99 13.28
C LEU A 131 12.49 -2.56 13.63
N PRO A 132 13.41 -1.72 14.13
CA PRO A 132 13.23 -0.28 14.11
C PRO A 132 13.12 0.14 12.65
N THR A 133 11.91 0.14 12.10
CA THR A 133 11.61 0.79 10.83
C THR A 133 11.70 2.28 11.09
N ARG A 134 12.94 2.79 11.08
CA ARG A 134 13.19 4.22 11.04
C ARG A 134 12.83 4.67 9.63
N VAL A 135 11.52 4.77 9.38
CA VAL A 135 10.97 5.43 8.22
C VAL A 135 11.22 6.91 8.44
N THR A 136 12.43 7.36 8.10
CA THR A 136 12.69 8.78 7.95
C THR A 136 11.74 9.29 6.87
N ARG A 137 10.82 10.18 7.26
CA ARG A 137 9.94 10.87 6.31
C ARG A 137 10.85 11.54 5.28
N CYS A 138 10.86 11.05 4.04
CA CYS A 138 11.34 11.90 2.96
C CYS A 138 10.28 12.98 2.72
N ALA A 139 10.71 14.14 2.24
CA ALA A 139 9.78 15.19 1.83
C ALA A 139 8.79 14.59 0.83
N ALA A 140 7.51 14.55 1.19
CA ALA A 140 6.48 14.21 0.23
C ALA A 140 6.61 15.16 -0.96
N PRO A 141 6.40 14.71 -2.21
CA PRO A 141 6.23 15.64 -3.31
C PRO A 141 5.13 16.63 -2.90
N PRO A 142 5.29 17.94 -3.19
CA PRO A 142 4.34 18.94 -2.74
C PRO A 142 2.94 18.48 -3.16
N ARG A 143 1.99 18.46 -2.21
CA ARG A 143 0.64 17.89 -2.41
C ARG A 143 -0.02 18.34 -3.72
N ARG A 144 0.31 19.55 -4.19
CA ARG A 144 -0.10 20.11 -5.48
C ARG A 144 0.36 19.29 -6.69
N LEU A 145 1.59 18.81 -6.73
CA LEU A 145 2.13 18.03 -7.85
C LEU A 145 1.44 16.66 -7.96
N LEU A 146 1.18 16.03 -6.81
CA LEU A 146 0.48 14.75 -6.75
C LEU A 146 -0.99 14.88 -7.16
N LEU A 147 -1.65 15.96 -6.71
CA LEU A 147 -3.01 16.31 -7.16
C LEU A 147 -3.07 16.58 -8.66
N LEU A 148 -2.08 17.29 -9.21
CA LEU A 148 -1.99 17.57 -10.65
C LEU A 148 -1.81 16.28 -11.48
N LEU A 149 -0.93 15.38 -11.04
CA LEU A 149 -0.72 14.09 -11.71
C LEU A 149 -1.98 13.21 -11.64
N LEU A 150 -2.66 13.17 -10.49
CA LEU A 150 -3.93 12.46 -10.34
C LEU A 150 -5.02 13.04 -11.25
N LEU A 151 -5.15 14.37 -11.32
CA LEU A 151 -6.08 15.06 -12.21
C LEU A 151 -5.79 14.75 -13.67
N LEU A 152 -4.52 14.80 -14.09
CA LEU A 152 -4.10 14.44 -15.45
C LEU A 152 -4.44 13.00 -15.80
N LEU A 153 -4.21 12.06 -14.89
CA LEU A 153 -4.51 10.65 -15.11
C LEU A 153 -6.03 10.39 -15.21
N LEU A 154 -6.82 11.07 -14.38
CA LEU A 154 -8.29 11.03 -14.43
C LEU A 154 -8.84 11.62 -15.73
N LEU A 155 -8.29 12.76 -16.17
CA LEU A 155 -8.65 13.39 -17.44
C LEU A 155 -8.30 12.50 -18.63
N LEU A 156 -7.13 11.86 -18.62
CA LEU A 156 -6.72 10.91 -19.66
C LEU A 156 -7.66 9.71 -19.72
N LEU A 157 -8.05 9.15 -18.58
CA LEU A 157 -9.01 8.04 -18.51
C LEU A 157 -10.39 8.45 -19.04
N LEU A 158 -10.89 9.63 -18.66
CA LEU A 158 -12.14 10.20 -19.18
C LEU A 158 -12.09 10.40 -20.70
N LEU A 159 -10.98 10.92 -21.22
CA LEU A 159 -10.78 11.11 -22.65
C LEU A 159 -10.78 9.77 -23.39
N LEU A 160 -10.07 8.76 -22.88
CA LEU A 160 -10.07 7.41 -23.44
C LEU A 160 -11.47 6.78 -23.47
N LEU A 161 -12.25 6.95 -22.40
CA LEU A 161 -13.64 6.47 -22.35
C LEU A 161 -14.54 7.20 -23.34
N LEU A 162 -14.36 8.52 -23.52
CA LEU A 162 -15.11 9.30 -24.51
C LEU A 162 -14.75 8.90 -25.94
N LEU A 163 -13.46 8.73 -26.23
CA LEU A 163 -12.97 8.26 -27.53
C LEU A 163 -13.49 6.85 -27.84
N PHE A 164 -13.49 5.95 -26.86
CA PHE A 164 -14.08 4.63 -27.01
C PHE A 164 -15.58 4.68 -27.31
N LYS A 165 -16.33 5.55 -26.61
CA LYS A 165 -17.76 5.76 -26.85
C LYS A 165 -18.04 6.36 -28.23
N LEU A 166 -17.21 7.30 -28.69
CA LEU A 166 -17.30 7.88 -30.03
C LEU A 166 -17.01 6.85 -31.11
N LEU A 167 -15.97 6.03 -30.92
CA LEU A 167 -15.64 4.93 -31.83
C LEU A 167 -16.79 3.94 -31.96
N LEU A 168 -17.45 3.58 -30.85
CA LEU A 168 -18.64 2.72 -30.89
C LEU A 168 -19.80 3.35 -31.67
N LEU A 169 -20.05 4.66 -31.50
CA LEU A 169 -21.09 5.39 -32.27
C LEU A 169 -20.78 5.54 -33.76
N LEU A 170 -19.51 5.43 -34.15
CA LEU A 170 -19.09 5.48 -35.57
C LEU A 170 -19.10 4.10 -36.23
N LEU A 171 -19.05 3.03 -35.43
CA LEU A 171 -19.05 1.64 -35.89
C LEU A 171 -20.44 0.97 -35.82
N PHE A 172 -21.40 1.57 -35.10
CA PHE A 172 -22.77 1.10 -34.92
C PHE A 172 -23.75 2.28 -35.02
#